data_AF-A0A3P3ZG44-F1
#
_entry.id   AF-A0A3P3ZG44-F1
#
_cell.length_a   1.000
_cell.length_b   1.000
_cell.length_c   1.000
_cell.angle_alpha   90.00
_cell.angle_beta   90.00
_cell.angle_gamma   90.00
#
_symmetry.space_group_name_H-M   'P 1'
#
loop_
_entity.id
_entity.type
_entity.pdbx_description
1 polymer ?
#
loop_
_entity_poly.entity_id
_entity_poly.type
_entity_poly.pdbx_seq_one_letter_code
_entity_poly.pdbx_strand_id
1 'polypeptide(L)'
;MSRQLLQRCSKKHFVIHMDINKTIIQVDQAGGRTMDDVLNSNVAANTYGCIDPTDNQWRPLYGPSDAPVAQPDTYSGPIMSYDTYIDSLYCAPPGMQELSKAERDAVWRTVSNLRRQATRKFTFPGEAGEAYAPLVDLQRQHLGHSDGYYNIIPAFFHMINTLSELNLQFTLIFRTFGSDLSAVLEEWRSFVFGMHACKPSGPVLQELKENYVEPLSGSFFRQADDIYICYGPRVSLSSYFTPSFEETDPAKVLEHLRQVPGCTSACKTSFADLKDHLVAYFSRSKNVGGLVDYYPSWAQAAEHRTGGKVYPISQNDPNYYSVFFDDNIFIGSEHSIVDIREAHGAKSIVDMEVERKYCVPVNAFKAIVDNEYFVKELCTCLRLQNRDL
;
A
#
# COMPACT_ATOMS: atom_id res chain seq x y z
N MET A 1 8.16 -21.26 11.21
CA MET A 1 9.10 -20.23 11.73
C MET A 1 8.38 -18.92 12.07
N SER A 2 7.60 -18.31 11.15
CA SER A 2 6.91 -17.03 11.40
C SER A 2 5.96 -17.05 12.61
N ARG A 3 5.08 -18.05 12.74
CA ARG A 3 4.18 -18.16 13.91
C ARG A 3 4.92 -18.27 15.26
N GLN A 4 6.04 -18.99 15.31
CA GLN A 4 6.86 -19.10 16.53
C GLN A 4 7.49 -17.76 16.92
N LEU A 5 7.89 -16.95 15.93
CA LEU A 5 8.36 -15.59 16.19
C LEU A 5 7.23 -14.72 16.74
N LEU A 6 6.07 -14.74 16.09
CA LEU A 6 4.91 -13.95 16.53
C LEU A 6 4.45 -14.29 17.96
N GLN A 7 4.55 -15.56 18.38
CA GLN A 7 4.28 -15.98 19.76
C GLN A 7 5.17 -15.29 20.78
N ARG A 8 6.41 -14.93 20.42
CA ARG A 8 7.34 -14.18 21.30
C ARG A 8 7.00 -12.69 21.39
N CYS A 9 6.13 -12.19 20.51
CA CYS A 9 5.74 -10.78 20.43
C CYS A 9 4.52 -10.41 21.28
N SER A 10 3.99 -11.33 22.10
CA SER A 10 2.72 -11.18 22.83
C SER A 10 2.63 -10.02 23.82
N LYS A 11 3.74 -9.32 24.10
CA LYS A 11 3.78 -8.20 25.04
C LYS A 11 3.46 -6.84 24.43
N LYS A 12 3.51 -6.70 23.10
CA LYS A 12 3.29 -5.41 22.41
C LYS A 12 2.04 -5.44 21.56
N HIS A 13 1.41 -4.27 21.43
CA HIS A 13 0.27 -4.06 20.55
C HIS A 13 0.75 -3.73 19.14
N PHE A 14 0.12 -4.31 18.11
CA PHE A 14 0.49 -4.08 16.72
C PHE A 14 -0.29 -2.89 16.15
N VAL A 15 0.36 -1.95 15.45
CA VAL A 15 -0.29 -0.85 14.74
C VAL A 15 0.03 -1.00 13.26
N ILE A 16 -0.94 -1.54 12.51
CA ILE A 16 -0.80 -1.95 11.12
C ILE A 16 -1.54 -0.93 10.25
N HIS A 17 -0.77 -0.18 9.47
CA HIS A 17 -1.28 0.62 8.38
C HIS A 17 -1.26 -0.23 7.11
N MET A 18 -2.41 -0.40 6.49
CA MET A 18 -2.57 -1.24 5.31
C MET A 18 -3.12 -0.41 4.16
N ASP A 19 -2.29 -0.13 3.16
CA ASP A 19 -2.80 0.41 1.92
C ASP A 19 -3.78 -0.57 1.24
N ILE A 20 -4.72 -0.02 0.46
CA ILE A 20 -5.76 -0.77 -0.23
C ILE A 20 -5.34 -1.16 -1.65
N ASN A 21 -5.10 -0.19 -2.52
CA ASN A 21 -5.03 -0.40 -3.97
C ASN A 21 -3.69 -1.00 -4.38
N LYS A 22 -3.71 -2.08 -5.17
CA LYS A 22 -2.53 -2.88 -5.57
C LYS A 22 -1.73 -3.49 -4.40
N THR A 23 -2.09 -3.17 -3.16
CA THR A 23 -1.61 -3.79 -1.92
C THR A 23 -2.46 -4.99 -1.51
N ILE A 24 -3.76 -4.79 -1.21
CA ILE A 24 -4.69 -5.87 -0.86
C ILE A 24 -5.86 -6.04 -1.84
N ILE A 25 -6.15 -5.03 -2.68
CA ILE A 25 -7.10 -5.12 -3.80
C ILE A 25 -6.33 -4.99 -5.10
N GLN A 26 -6.48 -5.95 -6.01
CA GLN A 26 -5.68 -6.00 -7.24
C GLN A 26 -6.31 -5.21 -8.40
N VAL A 27 -7.64 -5.17 -8.46
CA VAL A 27 -8.37 -4.48 -9.55
C VAL A 27 -9.10 -3.28 -8.96
N ASP A 28 -8.58 -2.08 -9.21
CA ASP A 28 -9.29 -0.84 -8.90
C ASP A 28 -10.36 -0.56 -9.96
N GLN A 29 -11.53 -0.06 -9.54
CA GLN A 29 -12.57 0.36 -10.50
C GLN A 29 -12.22 1.68 -11.20
N ALA A 30 -11.37 2.50 -10.59
CA ALA A 30 -11.04 3.84 -11.07
C ALA A 30 -10.05 3.87 -12.25
N GLY A 31 -9.17 2.87 -12.37
CA GLY A 31 -8.08 2.84 -13.35
C GLY A 31 -8.47 2.23 -14.70
N GLY A 32 -9.68 1.68 -14.83
CA GLY A 32 -10.17 1.07 -16.07
C GLY A 32 -9.38 -0.16 -16.53
N ARG A 33 -8.64 -0.80 -15.61
CA ARG A 33 -7.85 -2.00 -15.86
C ARG A 33 -8.71 -3.24 -15.66
N THR A 34 -8.61 -4.19 -16.58
CA THR A 34 -9.19 -5.52 -16.38
C THR A 34 -8.30 -6.33 -15.42
N MET A 35 -8.85 -7.41 -14.86
CA MET A 35 -8.07 -8.38 -14.09
C MET A 35 -6.85 -8.87 -14.89
N ASP A 36 -7.03 -9.22 -16.16
CA ASP A 36 -5.95 -9.74 -17.01
C ASP A 36 -4.84 -8.70 -17.24
N ASP A 37 -5.19 -7.41 -17.36
CA ASP A 37 -4.19 -6.33 -17.47
C ASP A 37 -3.31 -6.25 -16.22
N VAL A 38 -3.92 -6.38 -15.04
CA VAL A 38 -3.23 -6.35 -13.74
C VAL A 38 -2.33 -7.57 -13.59
N LEU A 39 -2.88 -8.77 -13.83
CA LEU A 39 -2.11 -10.01 -13.66
C LEU A 39 -0.92 -10.08 -14.61
N ASN A 40 -1.07 -9.65 -15.87
CA ASN A 40 0.05 -9.53 -16.81
C ASN A 40 1.10 -8.52 -16.34
N SER A 41 0.65 -7.35 -15.87
CA SER A 41 1.56 -6.32 -15.36
C SER A 41 2.34 -6.78 -14.13
N ASN A 42 1.72 -7.58 -13.25
CA ASN A 42 2.40 -8.22 -12.13
C ASN A 42 3.49 -9.20 -12.59
N VAL A 43 3.23 -9.99 -13.64
CA VAL A 43 4.23 -10.90 -14.22
C VAL A 43 5.38 -10.11 -14.86
N ALA A 44 5.07 -9.02 -15.59
CA ALA A 44 6.07 -8.11 -16.14
C ALA A 44 7.00 -7.51 -15.07
N ALA A 45 6.45 -7.10 -13.93
CA ALA A 45 7.21 -6.56 -12.80
C ALA A 45 8.08 -7.61 -12.08
N ASN A 46 7.80 -8.90 -12.28
CA ASN A 46 8.45 -10.00 -11.58
C ASN A 46 9.28 -10.93 -12.50
N THR A 47 9.36 -10.61 -13.79
CA THR A 47 10.19 -11.34 -14.75
C THR A 47 11.43 -10.51 -15.06
N TYR A 48 12.60 -11.06 -14.78
CA TYR A 48 13.88 -10.40 -14.91
C TYR A 48 14.61 -10.85 -16.16
N GLY A 49 15.30 -9.92 -16.77
CA GLY A 49 15.98 -10.13 -18.04
C GLY A 49 17.11 -9.14 -18.27
N CYS A 50 17.75 -9.25 -19.44
CA CYS A 50 18.79 -8.33 -19.88
C CYS A 50 18.49 -7.83 -21.29
N ILE A 51 19.07 -6.69 -21.65
CA ILE A 51 19.03 -6.17 -23.02
C ILE A 51 20.08 -6.90 -23.84
N ASP A 52 19.65 -7.54 -24.93
CA ASP A 52 20.53 -8.18 -25.91
C ASP A 52 21.31 -7.09 -26.67
N PRO A 53 22.66 -7.12 -26.67
CA PRO A 53 23.46 -6.09 -27.31
C PRO A 53 23.37 -6.09 -28.84
N THR A 54 22.84 -7.16 -29.44
CA THR A 54 22.79 -7.30 -30.92
C THR A 54 21.63 -6.53 -31.53
N ASP A 55 20.48 -6.46 -30.85
CA ASP A 55 19.27 -5.81 -31.35
C ASP A 55 18.65 -4.81 -30.36
N ASN A 56 19.29 -4.61 -29.21
CA ASN A 56 18.87 -3.71 -28.13
C ASN A 56 17.45 -4.04 -27.59
N GLN A 57 17.05 -5.31 -27.66
CA GLN A 57 15.78 -5.78 -27.12
C GLN A 57 15.97 -6.49 -25.79
N TRP A 58 15.02 -6.31 -24.87
CA TRP A 58 14.99 -7.07 -23.63
C TRP A 58 14.65 -8.55 -23.88
N ARG A 59 15.34 -9.45 -23.17
CA ARG A 59 15.13 -10.90 -23.20
C ARG A 59 14.97 -11.43 -21.78
N PRO A 60 13.96 -12.28 -21.52
CA PRO A 60 13.76 -12.83 -20.19
C PRO A 60 14.88 -13.81 -19.83
N LEU A 61 15.23 -13.83 -18.54
CA LEU A 61 16.20 -14.75 -17.95
C LEU A 61 15.53 -15.68 -16.92
N TYR A 62 14.76 -15.11 -15.99
CA TYR A 62 14.09 -15.87 -14.94
C TYR A 62 12.85 -15.15 -14.39
N GLY A 63 11.91 -15.94 -13.87
CA GLY A 63 10.71 -15.45 -13.19
C GLY A 63 10.89 -15.32 -11.67
N PRO A 64 9.82 -15.03 -10.92
CA PRO A 64 9.87 -14.81 -9.47
C PRO A 64 10.28 -16.04 -8.66
N SER A 65 10.09 -17.25 -9.22
CA SER A 65 10.41 -18.53 -8.56
C SER A 65 11.77 -19.10 -8.96
N ASP A 66 12.40 -18.54 -10.00
CA ASP A 66 13.56 -19.13 -10.69
C ASP A 66 14.83 -18.28 -10.53
N ALA A 67 14.86 -17.37 -9.54
CA ALA A 67 16.00 -16.49 -9.32
C ALA A 67 17.30 -17.30 -9.16
N PRO A 68 18.32 -17.08 -9.99
CA PRO A 68 19.50 -17.91 -10.00
C PRO A 68 20.33 -17.68 -8.72
N VAL A 69 20.91 -18.76 -8.19
CA VAL A 69 21.75 -18.74 -6.98
C VAL A 69 23.00 -17.86 -7.16
N ALA A 70 23.44 -17.67 -8.41
CA ALA A 70 24.48 -16.73 -8.82
C ALA A 70 24.11 -16.08 -10.16
N GLN A 71 24.47 -14.81 -10.35
CA GLN A 71 24.33 -14.16 -11.66
C GLN A 71 25.22 -14.90 -12.67
N PRO A 72 24.68 -15.35 -13.81
CA PRO A 72 25.51 -16.05 -14.79
C PRO A 72 26.56 -15.08 -15.35
N ASP A 73 27.84 -15.49 -15.32
CA ASP A 73 29.00 -14.71 -15.80
C ASP A 73 28.90 -14.31 -17.30
N THR A 74 27.90 -14.83 -18.01
CA THR A 74 27.71 -14.71 -19.46
C THR A 74 26.92 -13.47 -19.90
N TYR A 75 26.34 -12.69 -19.00
CA TYR A 75 25.53 -11.52 -19.37
C TYR A 75 26.29 -10.21 -19.15
N SER A 76 26.47 -9.46 -20.23
CA SER A 76 27.26 -8.21 -20.25
C SER A 76 26.47 -6.94 -19.90
N GLY A 77 25.23 -7.07 -19.40
CA GLY A 77 24.32 -5.93 -19.17
C GLY A 77 23.60 -6.01 -17.82
N PRO A 78 23.02 -4.88 -17.36
CA PRO A 78 22.27 -4.83 -16.12
C PRO A 78 21.01 -5.70 -16.21
N ILE A 79 20.79 -6.54 -15.19
CA ILE A 79 19.56 -7.33 -15.05
C ILE A 79 18.47 -6.41 -14.49
N MET A 80 17.31 -6.39 -15.13
CA MET A 80 16.14 -5.61 -14.71
C MET A 80 14.85 -6.34 -15.04
N SER A 81 13.77 -6.01 -14.32
CA SER A 81 12.43 -6.48 -14.66
C SER A 81 11.98 -5.91 -16.00
N TYR A 82 11.02 -6.58 -16.65
CA TYR A 82 10.41 -6.05 -17.87
C TYR A 82 9.73 -4.70 -17.62
N ASP A 83 9.10 -4.49 -16.45
CA ASP A 83 8.49 -3.19 -16.13
C ASP A 83 9.51 -2.04 -16.09
N THR A 84 10.70 -2.28 -15.54
CA THR A 84 11.77 -1.30 -15.40
C THR A 84 12.38 -1.00 -16.76
N TYR A 85 12.49 -2.02 -17.62
CA TYR A 85 12.84 -1.83 -19.01
C TYR A 85 11.83 -0.94 -19.74
N ILE A 86 10.53 -1.21 -19.60
CA ILE A 86 9.46 -0.39 -20.20
C ILE A 86 9.46 1.04 -19.66
N ASP A 87 9.70 1.23 -18.36
CA ASP A 87 9.83 2.54 -17.74
C ASP A 87 11.03 3.34 -18.29
N SER A 88 12.13 2.64 -18.61
CA SER A 88 13.31 3.25 -19.23
C SER A 88 13.06 3.69 -20.68
N LEU A 89 12.25 2.94 -21.44
CA LEU A 89 11.86 3.29 -22.81
C LEU A 89 10.90 4.48 -22.86
N TYR A 90 9.99 4.55 -21.89
CA TYR A 90 8.96 5.59 -21.81
C TYR A 90 9.18 6.46 -20.56
N CYS A 91 10.33 7.13 -20.47
CA CYS A 91 10.61 8.05 -19.37
C CYS A 91 9.89 9.40 -19.54
N ALA A 92 9.76 10.15 -18.44
CA ALA A 92 9.27 11.53 -18.50
C ALA A 92 10.21 12.37 -19.39
N PRO A 93 9.68 13.11 -20.39
CA PRO A 93 10.53 13.87 -21.29
C PRO A 93 11.26 15.01 -20.55
N PRO A 94 12.47 15.41 -20.99
CA PRO A 94 13.16 16.57 -20.45
C PRO A 94 12.28 17.83 -20.47
N GLY A 95 12.34 18.64 -19.41
CA GLY A 95 11.55 19.87 -19.29
C GLY A 95 10.07 19.66 -18.95
N MET A 96 9.60 18.42 -18.72
CA MET A 96 8.20 18.14 -18.36
C MET A 96 7.70 18.94 -17.14
N GLN A 97 8.58 19.28 -16.21
CA GLN A 97 8.23 20.06 -15.02
C GLN A 97 8.02 21.56 -15.31
N GLU A 98 8.53 22.05 -16.43
CA GLU A 98 8.40 23.44 -16.90
C GLU A 98 7.07 23.66 -17.65
N LEU A 99 6.37 22.58 -18.02
CA LEU A 99 5.07 22.62 -18.70
C LEU A 99 3.95 23.11 -17.77
N SER A 100 2.90 23.67 -18.36
CA SER A 100 1.67 23.95 -17.61
C SER A 100 1.09 22.65 -17.04
N LYS A 101 0.30 22.74 -15.96
CA LYS A 101 -0.32 21.56 -15.34
C LYS A 101 -1.10 20.71 -16.36
N ALA A 102 -1.88 21.34 -17.23
CA ALA A 102 -2.69 20.64 -18.23
C ALA A 102 -1.83 19.89 -19.26
N GLU A 103 -0.74 20.50 -19.73
CA GLU A 103 0.19 19.87 -20.67
C GLU A 103 0.97 18.74 -20.02
N ARG A 104 1.46 18.96 -18.79
CA ARG A 104 2.13 17.93 -18.00
C ARG A 104 1.23 16.71 -17.77
N ASP A 105 -0.03 16.93 -17.39
CA ASP A 105 -1.01 15.85 -17.20
C ASP A 105 -1.30 15.11 -18.51
N ALA A 106 -1.34 15.81 -19.65
CA ALA A 106 -1.53 15.19 -20.96
C ALA A 106 -0.31 14.35 -21.39
N VAL A 107 0.91 14.86 -21.21
CA VAL A 107 2.16 14.13 -21.47
C VAL A 107 2.24 12.89 -20.58
N TRP A 108 1.96 13.04 -19.27
CA TRP A 108 1.98 11.92 -18.34
C TRP A 108 0.98 10.84 -18.71
N ARG A 109 -0.22 11.23 -19.15
CA ARG A 109 -1.24 10.30 -19.62
C ARG A 109 -0.74 9.49 -20.82
N THR A 110 -0.06 10.12 -21.77
CA THR A 110 0.54 9.43 -22.92
C THR A 110 1.62 8.43 -22.50
N VAL A 111 2.58 8.87 -21.66
CA VAL A 111 3.65 8.01 -21.14
C VAL A 111 3.08 6.82 -20.37
N SER A 112 2.16 7.08 -19.43
CA SER A 112 1.48 6.05 -18.64
C SER A 112 0.72 5.06 -19.52
N ASN A 113 0.05 5.53 -20.58
CA ASN A 113 -0.67 4.66 -21.51
C ASN A 113 0.28 3.76 -22.31
N LEU A 114 1.42 4.26 -22.77
CA LEU A 114 2.43 3.46 -23.48
C LEU A 114 2.99 2.36 -22.59
N ARG A 115 3.34 2.70 -21.34
CA ARG A 115 3.79 1.72 -20.33
C ARG A 115 2.74 0.64 -20.10
N ARG A 116 1.49 1.06 -19.83
CA ARG A 116 0.34 0.15 -19.63
C ARG A 116 0.11 -0.77 -20.82
N GLN A 117 0.20 -0.25 -22.05
CA GLN A 117 0.00 -1.05 -23.26
C GLN A 117 1.08 -2.12 -23.43
N ALA A 118 2.31 -1.84 -23.01
CA ALA A 118 3.41 -2.79 -23.07
C ALA A 118 3.30 -3.87 -21.97
N THR A 119 3.00 -3.49 -20.72
CA THR A 119 2.97 -4.44 -19.60
C THR A 119 1.73 -5.33 -19.61
N ARG A 120 0.57 -4.82 -20.04
CA ARG A 120 -0.70 -5.59 -20.00
C ARG A 120 -0.75 -6.80 -20.93
N LYS A 121 0.12 -6.84 -21.94
CA LYS A 121 0.21 -7.91 -22.94
C LYS A 121 1.49 -8.72 -22.81
N PHE A 122 2.26 -8.53 -21.74
CA PHE A 122 3.62 -9.07 -21.61
C PHE A 122 3.71 -10.58 -21.92
N THR A 123 2.72 -11.36 -21.51
CA THR A 123 2.71 -12.82 -21.71
C THR A 123 1.85 -13.28 -22.89
N PHE A 124 1.40 -12.38 -23.78
CA PHE A 124 0.61 -12.78 -24.94
C PHE A 124 1.49 -13.50 -25.99
N PRO A 125 0.91 -14.32 -26.89
CA PRO A 125 1.67 -14.98 -27.94
C PRO A 125 2.49 -13.99 -28.78
N GLY A 126 3.78 -14.26 -28.94
CA GLY A 126 4.75 -13.42 -29.65
C GLY A 126 5.36 -12.28 -28.83
N GLU A 127 4.94 -12.07 -27.58
CA GLU A 127 5.50 -11.04 -26.70
C GLU A 127 6.67 -11.58 -25.85
N ALA A 128 7.48 -10.67 -25.31
CA ALA A 128 8.74 -11.02 -24.63
C ALA A 128 8.58 -11.98 -23.44
N GLY A 129 7.40 -12.01 -22.82
CA GLY A 129 7.08 -12.83 -21.66
C GLY A 129 6.20 -14.04 -21.97
N GLU A 130 6.02 -14.45 -23.24
CA GLU A 130 5.10 -15.54 -23.61
C GLU A 130 5.28 -16.81 -22.76
N ALA A 131 6.53 -17.23 -22.52
CA ALA A 131 6.85 -18.40 -21.70
C ALA A 131 6.38 -18.30 -20.23
N TYR A 132 6.06 -17.10 -19.75
CA TYR A 132 5.61 -16.81 -18.38
C TYR A 132 4.09 -16.66 -18.26
N ALA A 133 3.33 -16.92 -19.33
CA ALA A 133 1.85 -16.96 -19.28
C ALA A 133 1.29 -17.84 -18.14
N PRO A 134 1.88 -19.00 -17.78
CA PRO A 134 1.42 -19.78 -16.62
C PRO A 134 1.41 -19.02 -15.29
N LEU A 135 2.22 -17.96 -15.12
CA LEU A 135 2.22 -17.13 -13.91
C LEU A 135 1.00 -16.20 -13.83
N VAL A 136 0.37 -15.87 -14.96
CA VAL A 136 -0.92 -15.17 -15.00
C VAL A 136 -2.01 -16.11 -14.50
N ASP A 137 -2.03 -17.35 -14.99
CA ASP A 137 -3.00 -18.37 -14.58
C ASP A 137 -2.86 -18.74 -13.11
N LEU A 138 -1.62 -18.83 -12.60
CA LEU A 138 -1.34 -19.05 -11.19
C LEU A 138 -1.98 -17.97 -10.31
N GLN A 139 -1.80 -16.69 -10.63
CA GLN A 139 -2.45 -15.62 -9.88
C GLN A 139 -3.97 -15.71 -9.96
N ARG A 140 -4.52 -15.99 -11.15
CA ARG A 140 -5.97 -16.13 -11.35
C ARG A 140 -6.55 -17.27 -10.50
N GLN A 141 -5.84 -18.38 -10.40
CA GLN A 141 -6.23 -19.50 -9.53
C GLN A 141 -6.27 -19.10 -8.06
N HIS A 142 -5.29 -18.34 -7.58
CA HIS A 142 -5.22 -17.89 -6.18
C HIS A 142 -6.24 -16.80 -5.83
N LEU A 143 -6.68 -16.01 -6.82
CA LEU A 143 -7.73 -15.02 -6.65
C LEU A 143 -9.15 -15.61 -6.79
N GLY A 144 -9.29 -16.80 -7.36
CA GLY A 144 -10.58 -17.44 -7.58
C GLY A 144 -11.12 -18.14 -6.34
N HIS A 145 -12.45 -18.10 -6.18
CA HIS A 145 -13.20 -18.96 -5.27
C HIS A 145 -14.54 -19.39 -5.91
N SER A 146 -15.35 -20.15 -5.18
CA SER A 146 -16.63 -20.72 -5.66
C SER A 146 -17.59 -19.73 -6.34
N ASP A 147 -17.58 -18.46 -5.90
CA ASP A 147 -18.57 -17.45 -6.30
C ASP A 147 -17.94 -16.28 -7.07
N GLY A 148 -16.70 -16.44 -7.57
CA GLY A 148 -16.01 -15.43 -8.35
C GLY A 148 -14.57 -15.20 -7.89
N TYR A 149 -14.17 -13.94 -7.79
CA TYR A 149 -12.84 -13.53 -7.36
C TYR A 149 -12.90 -12.83 -6.00
N TYR A 150 -11.87 -13.04 -5.18
CA TYR A 150 -11.64 -12.24 -3.98
C TYR A 150 -11.45 -10.77 -4.36
N ASN A 151 -12.08 -9.87 -3.62
CA ASN A 151 -11.81 -8.44 -3.73
C ASN A 151 -10.59 -8.08 -2.88
N ILE A 152 -10.59 -8.40 -1.58
CA ILE A 152 -9.39 -8.40 -0.75
C ILE A 152 -8.68 -9.76 -0.85
N ILE A 153 -7.39 -9.75 -1.18
CA ILE A 153 -6.61 -10.97 -1.40
C ILE A 153 -6.52 -11.88 -0.14
N PRO A 154 -6.55 -13.22 -0.30
CA PRO A 154 -6.57 -14.16 0.82
C PRO A 154 -5.42 -14.02 1.83
N ALA A 155 -4.21 -13.68 1.36
CA ALA A 155 -3.02 -13.54 2.21
C ALA A 155 -3.20 -12.49 3.32
N PHE A 156 -4.01 -11.44 3.08
CA PHE A 156 -4.35 -10.46 4.09
C PHE A 156 -5.16 -11.09 5.23
N PHE A 157 -6.25 -11.80 4.91
CA PHE A 157 -7.07 -12.47 5.92
C PHE A 157 -6.30 -13.56 6.66
N HIS A 158 -5.38 -14.23 5.97
CA HIS A 158 -4.48 -15.19 6.59
C HIS A 158 -3.60 -14.56 7.67
N MET A 159 -3.06 -13.37 7.41
CA MET A 159 -2.32 -12.61 8.43
C MET A 159 -3.21 -12.25 9.62
N ILE A 160 -4.41 -11.73 9.38
CA ILE A 160 -5.34 -11.33 10.45
C ILE A 160 -5.77 -12.54 11.30
N ASN A 161 -6.10 -13.67 10.66
CA ASN A 161 -6.38 -14.93 11.36
C ASN A 161 -5.17 -15.38 12.19
N THR A 162 -3.96 -15.32 11.64
CA THR A 162 -2.73 -15.68 12.37
C THR A 162 -2.53 -14.82 13.61
N LEU A 163 -2.71 -13.50 13.52
CA LEU A 163 -2.61 -12.60 14.67
C LEU A 163 -3.66 -12.94 15.74
N SER A 164 -4.90 -13.15 15.30
CA SER A 164 -6.02 -13.47 16.17
C SER A 164 -5.85 -14.81 16.90
N GLU A 165 -5.48 -15.87 16.18
CA GLU A 165 -5.21 -17.20 16.74
C GLU A 165 -4.09 -17.22 17.76
N LEU A 166 -3.10 -16.34 17.59
CA LEU A 166 -1.99 -16.16 18.54
C LEU A 166 -2.33 -15.19 19.67
N ASN A 167 -3.59 -14.71 19.74
CA ASN A 167 -4.08 -13.75 20.70
C ASN A 167 -3.27 -12.43 20.73
N LEU A 168 -2.77 -12.01 19.56
CA LEU A 168 -2.01 -10.78 19.41
C LEU A 168 -2.96 -9.62 19.14
N GLN A 169 -2.92 -8.61 20.01
CA GLN A 169 -3.76 -7.42 19.89
C GLN A 169 -3.21 -6.50 18.80
N PHE A 170 -4.10 -5.98 17.95
CA PHE A 170 -3.72 -5.10 16.85
C PHE A 170 -4.72 -3.96 16.65
N THR A 171 -4.20 -2.85 16.11
CA THR A 171 -4.94 -1.78 15.46
C THR A 171 -4.69 -1.87 13.98
N LEU A 172 -5.76 -2.02 13.21
CA LEU A 172 -5.73 -2.09 11.76
C LEU A 172 -6.33 -0.82 11.18
N ILE A 173 -5.52 -0.10 10.40
CA ILE A 173 -5.90 1.15 9.76
C ILE A 173 -5.76 0.98 8.25
N PHE A 174 -6.87 0.85 7.55
CA PHE A 174 -6.88 0.88 6.09
C PHE A 174 -6.54 2.27 5.58
N ARG A 175 -5.68 2.38 4.58
CA ARG A 175 -5.21 3.63 3.98
C ARG A 175 -5.50 3.61 2.48
N THR A 176 -5.93 4.74 1.93
CA THR A 176 -6.11 4.88 0.48
C THR A 176 -6.14 6.36 0.11
N PHE A 177 -5.70 6.70 -1.11
CA PHE A 177 -6.00 8.00 -1.72
C PHE A 177 -7.34 8.01 -2.48
N GLY A 178 -7.91 6.84 -2.74
CA GLY A 178 -9.08 6.62 -3.59
C GLY A 178 -10.40 6.53 -2.82
N SER A 179 -11.35 5.80 -3.41
CA SER A 179 -12.73 5.68 -2.94
C SER A 179 -13.10 4.28 -2.45
N ASP A 180 -12.15 3.34 -2.42
CA ASP A 180 -12.40 1.92 -2.15
C ASP A 180 -12.65 1.62 -0.66
N LEU A 181 -12.45 2.60 0.23
CA LEU A 181 -12.53 2.40 1.68
C LEU A 181 -13.89 1.82 2.14
N SER A 182 -15.00 2.31 1.59
CA SER A 182 -16.33 1.79 1.97
C SER A 182 -16.48 0.30 1.63
N ALA A 183 -16.08 -0.11 0.42
CA ALA A 183 -16.17 -1.51 -0.01
C ALA A 183 -15.26 -2.41 0.83
N VAL A 184 -14.04 -1.95 1.17
CA VAL A 184 -13.11 -2.67 2.05
C VAL A 184 -13.70 -2.89 3.44
N LEU A 185 -14.34 -1.87 4.02
CA LEU A 185 -14.96 -1.99 5.35
C LEU A 185 -16.20 -2.91 5.34
N GLU A 186 -16.95 -2.94 4.24
CA GLU A 186 -18.06 -3.89 4.04
C GLU A 186 -17.58 -5.34 3.92
N GLU A 187 -16.49 -5.57 3.17
CA GLU A 187 -15.88 -6.89 3.05
C GLU A 187 -15.24 -7.34 4.36
N TRP A 188 -14.58 -6.43 5.09
CA TRP A 188 -14.09 -6.67 6.45
C TRP A 188 -15.23 -7.13 7.38
N ARG A 189 -16.37 -6.44 7.34
CA ARG A 189 -17.57 -6.84 8.08
C ARG A 189 -18.01 -8.25 7.69
N SER A 190 -18.12 -8.53 6.39
CA SER A 190 -18.48 -9.86 5.88
C SER A 190 -17.54 -10.94 6.43
N PHE A 191 -16.24 -10.65 6.49
CA PHE A 191 -15.24 -11.52 7.09
C PHE A 191 -15.46 -11.75 8.58
N VAL A 192 -15.58 -10.70 9.39
CA VAL A 192 -15.77 -10.83 10.85
C VAL A 192 -17.02 -11.64 11.20
N PHE A 193 -18.11 -11.49 10.44
CA PHE A 193 -19.33 -12.25 10.68
C PHE A 193 -19.30 -13.70 10.17
N GLY A 194 -18.24 -14.10 9.45
CA GLY A 194 -18.10 -15.44 8.89
C GLY A 194 -18.83 -15.66 7.57
N MET A 195 -19.23 -14.58 6.89
CA MET A 195 -19.89 -14.62 5.59
C MET A 195 -18.86 -14.69 4.45
N HIS A 196 -17.69 -14.06 4.62
CA HIS A 196 -16.59 -14.14 3.65
C HIS A 196 -16.04 -15.57 3.49
N ALA A 197 -15.45 -15.88 2.33
CA ALA A 197 -14.92 -17.21 2.03
C ALA A 197 -13.70 -17.59 2.89
N CYS A 198 -12.84 -16.63 3.28
CA CYS A 198 -11.65 -16.92 4.09
C CYS A 198 -11.93 -17.32 5.55
N LYS A 199 -13.14 -17.02 6.08
CA LYS A 199 -13.61 -17.27 7.46
C LYS A 199 -12.70 -16.72 8.59
N PRO A 200 -13.27 -16.06 9.62
CA PRO A 200 -12.50 -15.55 10.74
C PRO A 200 -12.12 -16.69 11.70
N SER A 201 -10.93 -16.60 12.30
CA SER A 201 -10.40 -17.59 13.24
C SER A 201 -9.68 -16.93 14.42
N GLY A 202 -9.73 -17.58 15.58
CA GLY A 202 -9.02 -17.15 16.80
C GLY A 202 -9.80 -16.21 17.73
N PRO A 203 -9.31 -16.05 18.98
CA PRO A 203 -10.02 -15.34 20.05
C PRO A 203 -10.22 -13.85 19.79
N VAL A 204 -9.26 -13.14 19.18
CA VAL A 204 -9.39 -11.68 18.96
C VAL A 204 -10.54 -11.38 18.01
N LEU A 205 -10.66 -12.13 16.91
CA LEU A 205 -11.76 -11.97 15.96
C LEU A 205 -13.10 -12.45 16.54
N GLN A 206 -13.10 -13.46 17.41
CA GLN A 206 -14.30 -13.87 18.13
C GLN A 206 -14.81 -12.73 19.03
N GLU A 207 -13.94 -12.12 19.82
CA GLU A 207 -14.29 -10.98 20.68
C GLU A 207 -14.78 -9.79 19.85
N LEU A 208 -14.11 -9.52 18.72
CA LEU A 208 -14.52 -8.47 17.78
C LEU A 208 -15.92 -8.71 17.23
N LYS A 209 -16.27 -9.96 16.90
CA LYS A 209 -17.60 -10.32 16.43
C LYS A 209 -18.67 -10.15 17.51
N GLU A 210 -18.39 -10.61 18.73
CA GLU A 210 -19.31 -10.54 19.87
C GLU A 210 -19.58 -9.10 20.30
N ASN A 211 -18.59 -8.21 20.15
CA ASN A 211 -18.66 -6.80 20.54
C ASN A 211 -18.49 -5.87 19.35
N TYR A 212 -19.06 -6.24 18.20
CA TYR A 212 -18.83 -5.55 16.94
C TYR A 212 -19.29 -4.09 16.99
N VAL A 213 -18.38 -3.21 16.58
CA VAL A 213 -18.64 -1.78 16.37
C VAL A 213 -18.25 -1.47 14.93
N GLU A 214 -19.08 -0.69 14.23
CA GLU A 214 -18.73 -0.26 12.88
C GLU A 214 -17.34 0.41 12.86
N PRO A 215 -16.44 0.01 11.96
CA PRO A 215 -15.13 0.64 11.83
C PRO A 215 -15.27 2.14 11.62
N LEU A 216 -14.57 2.91 12.45
CA LEU A 216 -14.49 4.36 12.30
C LEU A 216 -13.69 4.72 11.05
N SER A 217 -13.97 5.90 10.52
CA SER A 217 -13.31 6.41 9.32
C SER A 217 -12.89 7.86 9.49
N GLY A 218 -12.00 8.34 8.64
CA GLY A 218 -11.66 9.74 8.56
C GLY A 218 -10.95 10.07 7.25
N SER A 219 -10.66 11.34 7.06
CA SER A 219 -9.97 11.82 5.88
C SER A 219 -8.97 12.89 6.28
N PHE A 220 -7.76 12.80 5.75
CA PHE A 220 -6.72 13.79 5.98
C PHE A 220 -6.94 15.00 5.08
N PHE A 221 -6.62 16.17 5.60
CA PHE A 221 -6.30 17.34 4.81
C PHE A 221 -4.86 17.74 5.14
N ARG A 222 -4.07 17.95 4.09
CA ARG A 222 -2.66 18.32 4.21
C ARG A 222 -2.38 19.58 3.41
N GLN A 223 -1.59 20.46 4.03
CA GLN A 223 -1.00 21.59 3.37
C GLN A 223 0.40 21.78 3.95
N ALA A 224 1.42 21.47 3.16
CA ALA A 224 2.80 21.34 3.63
C ALA A 224 2.91 20.41 4.86
N ASP A 225 3.47 20.88 5.97
CA ASP A 225 3.62 20.11 7.21
C ASP A 225 2.38 20.20 8.14
N ASP A 226 1.38 21.00 7.79
CA ASP A 226 0.13 21.05 8.55
C ASP A 226 -0.73 19.82 8.24
N ILE A 227 -1.13 19.13 9.31
CA ILE A 227 -1.93 17.90 9.26
C ILE A 227 -3.25 18.16 9.97
N TYR A 228 -4.34 17.95 9.24
CA TYR A 228 -5.68 17.99 9.78
C TYR A 228 -6.36 16.64 9.56
N ILE A 229 -7.18 16.23 10.52
CA ILE A 229 -8.03 15.05 10.41
C ILE A 229 -9.48 15.50 10.49
N CYS A 230 -10.26 15.14 9.48
CA CYS A 230 -11.71 15.17 9.52
C CYS A 230 -12.22 13.75 9.81
N TYR A 231 -12.77 13.54 11.00
CA TYR A 231 -13.25 12.23 11.44
C TYR A 231 -14.67 11.99 10.93
N GLY A 232 -14.92 10.82 10.34
CA GLY A 232 -16.22 10.37 9.84
C GLY A 232 -16.24 10.08 8.34
N PRO A 233 -15.82 11.02 7.45
CA PRO A 233 -15.86 10.78 6.01
C PRO A 233 -15.06 9.55 5.56
N ARG A 234 -15.55 8.88 4.52
CA ARG A 234 -14.91 7.72 3.86
C ARG A 234 -14.38 8.03 2.47
N VAL A 235 -14.31 9.32 2.11
CA VAL A 235 -13.88 9.81 0.80
C VAL A 235 -12.84 10.91 0.98
N SER A 236 -12.13 11.23 -0.09
CA SER A 236 -11.14 12.31 -0.07
C SER A 236 -11.81 13.66 0.18
N LEU A 237 -11.20 14.49 1.03
CA LEU A 237 -11.65 15.87 1.24
C LEU A 237 -11.55 16.73 -0.01
N SER A 238 -10.73 16.33 -0.99
CA SER A 238 -10.66 17.01 -2.29
C SER A 238 -11.96 16.93 -3.09
N SER A 239 -12.88 16.03 -2.74
CA SER A 239 -14.21 15.95 -3.34
C SER A 239 -15.15 17.06 -2.85
N TYR A 240 -14.85 17.69 -1.71
CA TYR A 240 -15.68 18.75 -1.11
C TYR A 240 -15.05 20.14 -1.23
N PHE A 241 -13.74 20.19 -1.46
CA PHE A 241 -13.03 21.44 -1.66
C PHE A 241 -12.98 21.82 -3.13
N THR A 242 -13.06 23.13 -3.41
CA THR A 242 -12.81 23.60 -4.76
C THR A 242 -11.35 23.31 -5.13
N PRO A 243 -11.03 23.11 -6.42
CA PRO A 243 -9.64 22.91 -6.86
C PRO A 243 -8.66 24.04 -6.48
N SER A 244 -9.19 25.18 -6.03
CA SER A 244 -8.47 26.38 -5.59
C SER A 244 -8.59 26.64 -4.08
N PHE A 245 -8.94 25.65 -3.27
CA PHE A 245 -8.98 25.80 -1.82
C PHE A 245 -7.55 25.95 -1.27
N GLU A 246 -7.18 27.18 -0.92
CA GLU A 246 -5.85 27.58 -0.42
C GLU A 246 -5.93 28.25 0.97
N GLU A 247 -6.94 27.91 1.78
CA GLU A 247 -7.08 28.48 3.12
C GLU A 247 -5.97 27.96 4.05
N THR A 248 -5.21 28.88 4.63
CA THR A 248 -4.05 28.59 5.50
C THR A 248 -4.32 28.89 6.97
N ASP A 249 -5.38 29.66 7.28
CA ASP A 249 -5.76 29.93 8.65
C ASP A 249 -6.32 28.67 9.33
N PRO A 250 -5.69 28.15 10.41
CA PRO A 250 -6.12 26.90 11.01
C PRO A 250 -7.56 26.89 11.51
N ALA A 251 -8.09 28.02 11.99
CA ALA A 251 -9.45 28.09 12.50
C ALA A 251 -10.46 27.98 11.35
N LYS A 252 -10.20 28.65 10.22
CA LYS A 252 -11.03 28.57 9.03
C LYS A 252 -10.94 27.21 8.35
N VAL A 253 -9.75 26.58 8.28
CA VAL A 253 -9.63 25.19 7.78
C VAL A 253 -10.51 24.27 8.61
N LEU A 254 -10.46 24.36 9.94
CA LEU A 254 -11.31 23.56 10.82
C LEU A 254 -12.80 23.85 10.67
N GLU A 255 -13.19 25.10 10.41
CA GLU A 255 -14.57 25.47 10.12
C GLU A 255 -15.08 24.77 8.85
N HIS A 256 -14.30 24.80 7.76
CA HIS A 256 -14.63 24.10 6.52
C HIS A 256 -14.71 22.59 6.73
N LEU A 257 -13.75 21.99 7.45
CA LEU A 257 -13.75 20.55 7.72
C LEU A 257 -15.00 20.10 8.50
N ARG A 258 -15.47 20.90 9.46
CA ARG A 258 -16.69 20.59 10.23
C ARG A 258 -17.97 20.63 9.39
N GLN A 259 -17.96 21.32 8.26
CA GLN A 259 -19.09 21.39 7.32
C GLN A 259 -19.10 20.21 6.34
N VAL A 260 -18.04 19.40 6.27
CA VAL A 260 -17.97 18.23 5.38
C VAL A 260 -19.05 17.21 5.75
N PRO A 261 -19.85 16.71 4.79
CA PRO A 261 -20.83 15.66 5.04
C PRO A 261 -20.22 14.44 5.73
N GLY A 262 -20.87 13.99 6.81
CA GLY A 262 -20.38 12.87 7.62
C GLY A 262 -19.26 13.22 8.61
N CYS A 263 -18.80 14.48 8.66
CA CYS A 263 -17.89 14.92 9.71
C CYS A 263 -18.54 14.79 11.10
N THR A 264 -17.87 14.08 11.98
CA THR A 264 -18.22 13.93 13.40
C THR A 264 -17.40 14.85 14.30
N SER A 265 -16.14 15.11 13.90
CA SER A 265 -15.24 16.06 14.54
C SER A 265 -14.06 16.33 13.61
N ALA A 266 -13.37 17.46 13.79
CA ALA A 266 -12.17 17.79 13.05
C ALA A 266 -11.12 18.40 13.98
N CYS A 267 -9.86 18.07 13.76
CA CYS A 267 -8.74 18.59 14.54
C CYS A 267 -7.51 18.83 13.67
N LYS A 268 -6.67 19.78 14.10
CA LYS A 268 -5.29 19.91 13.66
C LYS A 268 -4.44 19.04 14.58
N THR A 269 -3.46 18.33 14.02
CA THR A 269 -2.54 17.46 14.76
C THR A 269 -1.10 17.72 14.32
N SER A 270 -0.15 17.15 15.04
CA SER A 270 1.27 17.16 14.71
C SER A 270 1.75 15.75 14.36
N PHE A 271 2.96 15.62 13.81
CA PHE A 271 3.63 14.32 13.68
C PHE A 271 3.87 13.64 15.03
N ALA A 272 4.10 14.41 16.10
CA ALA A 272 4.35 13.87 17.43
C ALA A 272 3.11 13.20 18.02
N ASP A 273 1.94 13.80 17.82
CA ASP A 273 0.70 13.36 18.45
C ASP A 273 -0.13 12.40 17.57
N LEU A 274 0.15 12.36 16.26
CA LEU A 274 -0.70 11.68 15.28
C LEU A 274 -0.87 10.18 15.59
N LYS A 275 0.22 9.45 15.92
CA LYS A 275 0.12 8.01 16.23
C LYS A 275 -0.84 7.77 17.39
N ASP A 276 -0.68 8.50 18.48
CA ASP A 276 -1.48 8.33 19.69
C ASP A 276 -2.93 8.78 19.46
N HIS A 277 -3.14 9.86 18.69
CA HIS A 277 -4.47 10.26 18.25
C HIS A 277 -5.18 9.17 17.43
N LEU A 278 -4.49 8.55 16.47
CA LEU A 278 -5.07 7.49 15.64
C LEU A 278 -5.38 6.23 16.47
N VAL A 279 -4.47 5.78 17.33
CA VAL A 279 -4.69 4.62 18.20
C VAL A 279 -5.87 4.88 19.14
N ALA A 280 -5.91 6.04 19.80
CA ALA A 280 -7.02 6.42 20.66
C ALA A 280 -8.35 6.49 19.90
N TYR A 281 -8.36 7.08 18.71
CA TYR A 281 -9.55 7.19 17.88
C TYR A 281 -10.09 5.81 17.48
N PHE A 282 -9.24 4.94 16.91
CA PHE A 282 -9.68 3.62 16.43
C PHE A 282 -9.95 2.61 17.54
N SER A 283 -9.44 2.81 18.75
CA SER A 283 -9.83 1.98 19.92
C SER A 283 -11.35 2.00 20.16
N ARG A 284 -12.03 3.10 19.77
CA ARG A 284 -13.49 3.25 19.88
C ARG A 284 -14.28 2.37 18.91
N SER A 285 -13.64 1.87 17.85
CA SER A 285 -14.20 0.87 16.92
C SER A 285 -13.43 -0.44 17.00
N LYS A 286 -13.10 -0.85 18.22
CA LYS A 286 -12.39 -2.12 18.50
C LYS A 286 -11.11 -2.26 17.69
N ASN A 287 -10.37 -1.15 17.57
CA ASN A 287 -9.07 -1.05 16.90
C ASN A 287 -9.10 -1.28 15.39
N VAL A 288 -10.25 -1.18 14.71
CA VAL A 288 -10.32 -1.27 13.24
C VAL A 288 -10.93 0.00 12.66
N GLY A 289 -10.34 0.53 11.60
CA GLY A 289 -10.88 1.66 10.86
C GLY A 289 -10.13 1.97 9.59
N GLY A 290 -10.41 3.12 8.99
CA GLY A 290 -9.67 3.55 7.81
C GLY A 290 -9.58 5.06 7.64
N LEU A 291 -8.58 5.49 6.88
CA LEU A 291 -8.31 6.89 6.58
C LEU A 291 -8.15 7.05 5.08
N VAL A 292 -8.78 8.08 4.55
CA VAL A 292 -8.51 8.56 3.19
C VAL A 292 -7.42 9.62 3.25
N ASP A 293 -6.30 9.35 2.60
CA ASP A 293 -5.16 10.26 2.48
C ASP A 293 -5.43 11.37 1.47
N TYR A 294 -4.73 12.50 1.60
CA TYR A 294 -4.98 13.69 0.80
C TYR A 294 -4.14 13.73 -0.48
N TYR A 295 -4.64 13.11 -1.56
CA TYR A 295 -3.93 13.00 -2.85
C TYR A 295 -3.40 14.34 -3.41
N PRO A 296 -4.15 15.47 -3.33
CA PRO A 296 -3.63 16.74 -3.84
C PRO A 296 -2.28 17.15 -3.24
N SER A 297 -2.02 16.85 -1.97
CA SER A 297 -0.72 17.16 -1.35
C SER A 297 0.42 16.35 -1.98
N TRP A 298 0.18 15.07 -2.29
CA TRP A 298 1.20 14.21 -2.89
C TRP A 298 1.45 14.59 -4.35
N ALA A 299 0.40 14.86 -5.11
CA ALA A 299 0.48 15.32 -6.48
C ALA A 299 1.17 16.68 -6.62
N GLN A 300 0.87 17.64 -5.73
CA GLN A 300 1.53 18.96 -5.72
C GLN A 300 3.01 18.88 -5.35
N ALA A 301 3.39 17.90 -4.53
CA ALA A 301 4.78 17.61 -4.19
C ALA A 301 5.53 16.81 -5.27
N ALA A 302 4.96 16.66 -6.48
CA ALA A 302 5.53 15.83 -7.56
C ALA A 302 5.86 14.39 -7.10
N GLU A 303 4.95 13.80 -6.32
CA GLU A 303 5.05 12.43 -5.78
C GLU A 303 6.23 12.24 -4.81
N HIS A 304 6.81 13.34 -4.32
CA HIS A 304 7.78 13.32 -3.23
C HIS A 304 7.10 12.88 -1.92
N ARG A 305 7.82 12.09 -1.12
CA ARG A 305 7.29 11.48 0.11
C ARG A 305 6.72 12.47 1.10
N THR A 306 7.25 13.69 1.15
CA THR A 306 6.77 14.77 2.03
C THR A 306 5.32 15.18 1.78
N GLY A 307 4.77 14.91 0.58
CA GLY A 307 3.34 15.09 0.28
C GLY A 307 2.51 13.81 0.44
N GLY A 308 3.15 12.67 0.71
CA GLY A 308 2.55 11.35 0.77
C GLY A 308 1.75 11.06 2.04
N LYS A 309 1.50 9.77 2.27
CA LYS A 309 0.73 9.24 3.40
C LYS A 309 1.51 9.45 4.69
N VAL A 310 0.96 10.28 5.59
CA VAL A 310 1.63 10.63 6.86
C VAL A 310 1.79 9.39 7.73
N TYR A 311 3.04 9.13 8.15
CA TYR A 311 3.38 8.00 9.00
C TYR A 311 4.52 8.31 10.00
N PRO A 312 4.20 8.93 11.15
CA PRO A 312 5.18 9.17 12.19
C PRO A 312 5.45 7.90 12.98
N ILE A 313 6.73 7.65 13.25
CA ILE A 313 7.20 6.49 14.01
C ILE A 313 7.98 6.94 15.24
N SER A 314 7.88 6.15 16.31
CA SER A 314 8.78 6.25 17.47
C SER A 314 9.73 5.06 17.40
N GLN A 315 11.00 5.30 17.14
CA GLN A 315 11.98 4.21 17.17
C GLN A 315 12.04 3.56 18.56
N ASN A 316 12.11 2.23 18.60
CA ASN A 316 12.16 1.43 19.84
C ASN A 316 10.97 1.64 20.80
N ASP A 317 9.77 1.90 20.27
CA ASP A 317 8.57 2.03 21.10
C ASP A 317 8.37 0.78 21.99
N PRO A 318 8.30 0.92 23.32
CA PRO A 318 8.19 -0.23 24.22
C PRO A 318 6.82 -0.91 24.16
N ASN A 319 5.79 -0.19 23.73
CA ASN A 319 4.39 -0.64 23.77
C ASN A 319 3.89 -1.14 22.41
N TYR A 320 4.45 -0.61 21.33
CA TYR A 320 3.95 -0.86 19.98
C TYR A 320 4.97 -1.51 19.05
N TYR A 321 4.48 -2.38 18.18
CA TYR A 321 5.10 -2.65 16.89
C TYR A 321 4.30 -1.92 15.82
N SER A 322 4.95 -1.12 14.98
CA SER A 322 4.25 -0.41 13.90
C SER A 322 4.77 -0.82 12.55
N VAL A 323 3.88 -0.95 11.57
CA VAL A 323 4.23 -1.30 10.19
C VAL A 323 3.27 -0.65 9.21
N PHE A 324 3.79 -0.23 8.06
CA PHE A 324 3.05 0.31 6.93
C PHE A 324 3.28 -0.56 5.70
N PHE A 325 2.21 -1.12 5.15
CA PHE A 325 2.22 -1.91 3.91
C PHE A 325 1.68 -1.06 2.77
N ASP A 326 2.42 -0.96 1.68
CA ASP A 326 2.02 -0.26 0.46
C ASP A 326 2.88 -0.74 -0.72
N ASP A 327 2.29 -0.92 -1.91
CA ASP A 327 3.02 -1.37 -3.11
C ASP A 327 3.94 -0.27 -3.69
N ASN A 328 3.66 1.00 -3.37
CA ASN A 328 4.37 2.16 -3.90
C ASN A 328 5.37 2.76 -2.89
N ILE A 329 5.81 1.94 -1.92
CA ILE A 329 6.97 2.24 -1.07
C ILE A 329 8.25 1.93 -1.84
N PHE A 330 9.13 2.93 -1.93
CA PHE A 330 10.49 2.76 -2.43
C PHE A 330 11.46 3.12 -1.30
N ILE A 331 11.98 2.09 -0.64
CA ILE A 331 12.88 2.23 0.51
C ILE A 331 14.09 3.10 0.16
N GLY A 332 14.35 4.13 0.96
CA GLY A 332 15.45 5.08 0.78
C GLY A 332 15.26 6.10 -0.33
N SER A 333 14.11 6.10 -1.02
CA SER A 333 13.82 7.03 -2.11
C SER A 333 12.97 8.20 -1.63
N GLU A 334 13.36 9.41 -2.00
CA GLU A 334 12.52 10.61 -1.83
C GLU A 334 11.20 10.52 -2.63
N HIS A 335 11.18 9.76 -3.72
CA HIS A 335 9.98 9.42 -4.47
C HIS A 335 9.41 8.10 -3.94
N SER A 336 8.74 8.18 -2.79
CA SER A 336 8.05 7.06 -2.12
C SER A 336 6.73 7.58 -1.59
N ILE A 337 5.70 6.74 -1.54
CA ILE A 337 4.35 7.19 -1.20
C ILE A 337 4.15 7.52 0.29
N VAL A 338 5.01 7.01 1.18
CA VAL A 338 4.87 7.16 2.64
C VAL A 338 5.76 8.28 3.16
N ASP A 339 5.15 9.27 3.81
CA ASP A 339 5.83 10.34 4.55
C ASP A 339 6.24 9.84 5.94
N ILE A 340 7.27 8.97 5.96
CA ILE A 340 7.80 8.42 7.20
C ILE A 340 8.72 9.44 7.90
N ARG A 341 8.38 9.78 9.14
CA ARG A 341 9.13 10.75 9.95
C ARG A 341 9.31 10.28 11.38
N GLU A 342 10.35 10.74 12.05
CA GLU A 342 10.42 10.65 13.51
C GLU A 342 9.26 11.42 14.13
N ALA A 343 8.50 10.78 15.02
CA ALA A 343 7.36 11.41 15.68
C ALA A 343 7.82 12.69 16.42
N HIS A 344 8.93 12.60 17.14
CA HIS A 344 9.55 13.75 17.79
C HIS A 344 10.48 14.47 16.81
N GLY A 345 10.26 15.76 16.61
CA GLY A 345 11.09 16.61 15.73
C GLY A 345 10.72 16.52 14.24
N ALA A 346 9.78 15.66 13.85
CA ALA A 346 9.21 15.58 12.50
C ALA A 346 10.26 15.46 11.38
N LYS A 347 11.41 14.84 11.67
CA LYS A 347 12.49 14.66 10.70
C LYS A 347 12.13 13.52 9.75
N SER A 348 12.15 13.79 8.44
CA SER A 348 12.00 12.75 7.41
C SER A 348 13.07 11.68 7.54
N ILE A 349 12.63 10.43 7.42
CA ILE A 349 13.50 9.25 7.47
C ILE A 349 13.67 8.77 6.04
N VAL A 350 14.89 8.81 5.51
CA VAL A 350 15.28 8.24 4.21
C VAL A 350 16.42 7.23 4.33
N ASP A 351 16.83 6.95 5.56
CA ASP A 351 17.78 5.90 5.85
C ASP A 351 17.12 4.54 5.61
N MET A 352 17.65 3.78 4.65
CA MET A 352 17.08 2.50 4.23
C MET A 352 16.99 1.49 5.39
N GLU A 353 17.97 1.47 6.29
CA GLU A 353 18.03 0.53 7.40
C GLU A 353 17.00 0.86 8.48
N VAL A 354 16.70 2.15 8.65
CA VAL A 354 15.61 2.58 9.53
C VAL A 354 14.25 2.34 8.86
N GLU A 355 14.08 2.73 7.60
CA GLU A 355 12.80 2.65 6.90
C GLU A 355 12.31 1.19 6.76
N ARG A 356 13.19 0.23 6.45
CA ARG A 356 12.84 -1.21 6.34
C ARG A 356 12.28 -1.82 7.63
N LYS A 357 12.51 -1.19 8.78
CA LYS A 357 11.93 -1.63 10.06
C LYS A 357 10.42 -1.41 10.07
N TYR A 358 9.93 -0.36 9.42
CA TYR A 358 8.55 0.13 9.57
C TYR A 358 7.75 0.10 8.27
N CYS A 359 8.39 0.00 7.11
CA CYS A 359 7.73 0.04 5.82
C CYS A 359 7.98 -1.26 5.04
N VAL A 360 6.91 -1.83 4.49
CA VAL A 360 6.95 -3.02 3.62
C VAL A 360 6.56 -2.60 2.21
N PRO A 361 7.51 -2.62 1.24
CA PRO A 361 7.18 -2.47 -0.17
C PRO A 361 6.46 -3.73 -0.66
N VAL A 362 5.15 -3.64 -0.82
CA VAL A 362 4.32 -4.82 -1.13
C VAL A 362 4.50 -5.24 -2.59
N ASN A 363 4.95 -6.48 -2.79
CA ASN A 363 4.96 -7.11 -4.08
C ASN A 363 3.60 -7.78 -4.35
N ALA A 364 2.80 -7.15 -5.22
CA ALA A 364 1.46 -7.60 -5.57
C ALA A 364 1.39 -9.05 -6.05
N PHE A 365 2.32 -9.48 -6.92
CA PHE A 365 2.39 -10.86 -7.40
C PHE A 365 2.55 -11.84 -6.24
N LYS A 366 3.55 -11.61 -5.37
CA LYS A 366 3.82 -12.48 -4.22
C LYS A 366 2.68 -12.47 -3.22
N ALA A 367 2.06 -11.31 -2.98
CA ALA A 367 0.92 -11.19 -2.09
C ALA A 367 -0.30 -12.02 -2.57
N ILE A 368 -0.46 -12.20 -3.88
CA ILE A 368 -1.49 -13.08 -4.45
C ILE A 368 -1.13 -14.56 -4.29
N VAL A 369 0.07 -14.96 -4.70
CA VAL A 369 0.42 -16.39 -4.86
C VAL A 369 0.94 -17.05 -3.59
N ASP A 370 1.39 -16.26 -2.61
CA ASP A 370 1.90 -16.76 -1.32
C ASP A 370 0.98 -16.32 -0.18
N ASN A 371 0.16 -17.25 0.32
CA ASN A 371 -0.79 -16.97 1.39
C ASN A 371 -0.10 -16.55 2.71
N GLU A 372 1.19 -16.86 2.91
CA GLU A 372 1.98 -16.44 4.07
C GLU A 372 2.67 -15.08 3.87
N TYR A 373 2.51 -14.42 2.72
CA TYR A 373 3.28 -13.24 2.32
C TYR A 373 3.30 -12.16 3.41
N PHE A 374 2.13 -11.64 3.80
CA PHE A 374 2.05 -10.57 4.80
C PHE A 374 2.55 -11.01 6.18
N VAL A 375 2.38 -12.28 6.55
CA VAL A 375 2.92 -12.83 7.81
C VAL A 375 4.46 -12.84 7.78
N LYS A 376 5.05 -13.25 6.65
CA LYS A 376 6.51 -13.25 6.45
C LYS A 376 7.07 -11.84 6.49
N GLU A 377 6.47 -10.91 5.74
CA GLU A 377 6.89 -9.50 5.71
C GLU A 377 6.77 -8.83 7.09
N LEU A 378 5.65 -9.05 7.79
CA LEU A 378 5.48 -8.58 9.16
C LEU A 378 6.62 -9.11 10.06
N CYS A 379 6.91 -10.42 10.01
CA CYS A 379 7.98 -11.01 10.81
C CYS A 379 9.36 -10.43 10.46
N THR A 380 9.62 -10.11 9.19
CA THR A 380 10.85 -9.44 8.77
C THR A 380 10.98 -8.08 9.44
N CYS A 381 9.94 -7.22 9.37
CA CYS A 381 9.93 -5.93 10.06
C CYS A 381 10.14 -6.06 11.56
N LEU A 382 9.48 -7.03 12.21
CA LEU A 382 9.60 -7.24 13.66
C LEU A 382 11.03 -7.59 14.10
N ARG A 383 11.73 -8.45 13.35
CA ARG A 383 13.15 -8.77 13.63
C ARG A 383 14.05 -7.54 13.53
N LEU A 384 13.74 -6.64 12.59
CA LEU A 384 14.51 -5.41 12.40
C LEU A 384 14.20 -4.37 13.50
N GLN A 385 12.95 -4.34 14.01
CA GLN A 385 12.54 -3.48 15.13
C GLN A 385 13.00 -4.00 16.50
N ASN A 386 13.19 -5.31 16.65
CA ASN A 386 13.63 -5.92 17.89
C ASN A 386 14.60 -7.08 17.60
N ARG A 387 15.89 -6.83 17.81
CA ARG A 387 16.98 -7.77 17.52
C ARG A 387 16.99 -8.99 18.45
N ASP A 388 16.23 -8.96 19.55
CA ASP A 388 16.18 -10.04 20.53
C ASP A 388 15.09 -11.10 20.22
N LEU A 389 14.38 -10.97 19.08
CA LEU A 389 13.26 -11.86 18.66
C LEU A 389 13.67 -13.15 17.94
#